data_AF-A0A0P0N561-F1
#
_entry.id   AF-A0A0P0N561-F1
#
_cell.length_a   1.000
_cell.length_b   1.000
_cell.length_c   1.000
_cell.angle_alpha   90.00
_cell.angle_beta   90.00
_cell.angle_gamma   90.00
#
_symmetry.space_group_name_H-M   'P 1'
#
loop_
_entity.id
_entity.type
_entity.pdbx_description
1 polymer ?
#
loop_
_entity_poly.entity_id
_entity_poly.type
_entity_poly.pdbx_seq_one_letter_code
_entity_poly.pdbx_strand_id
1 'polypeptide(L)'
;MKLDTAKILAVAGLILSMLSFIHATLGLVGLVLYLAGMYHIGQHYNKREVFRYALVSTVGFTAALIAIALLVGLGALLGTLAAGPMGVGASIAAGLALAYIAILLMGKYKRDLMRTLAPHSSSIAEWAARLYWYGAILAILLVGLALLLIAQVLEAIVLATLRPTRTPAGSSGTL
;
A
#
# COMPACT_ATOMS: atom_id res chain seq x y z
N MET A 1 -1.92 21.16 7.44
CA MET A 1 -0.58 21.32 6.84
C MET A 1 -0.70 21.78 5.40
N LYS A 2 0.32 22.46 4.85
CA LYS A 2 0.39 22.77 3.41
C LYS A 2 0.57 21.47 2.61
N LEU A 3 0.03 21.42 1.40
CA LEU A 3 0.06 20.21 0.55
C LEU A 3 1.49 19.73 0.30
N ASP A 4 2.45 20.64 0.13
CA ASP A 4 3.84 20.27 -0.16
C ASP A 4 4.51 19.54 1.02
N THR A 5 4.22 19.95 2.26
CA THR A 5 4.68 19.22 3.46
C THR A 5 4.04 17.83 3.53
N ALA A 6 2.75 17.70 3.18
CA ALA A 6 2.06 16.42 3.19
C ALA A 6 2.61 15.43 2.14
N LYS A 7 2.98 15.92 0.94
CA LYS A 7 3.64 15.10 -0.08
C LYS A 7 4.99 14.58 0.38
N ILE A 8 5.83 15.46 0.93
CA ILE A 8 7.15 15.08 1.44
C ILE A 8 7.01 14.01 2.52
N LEU A 9 6.05 14.17 3.44
CA LEU A 9 5.79 13.19 4.49
C LEU A 9 5.31 11.84 3.93
N ALA A 10 4.41 11.86 2.94
CA ALA A 10 3.92 10.65 2.29
C ALA A 10 5.03 9.90 1.54
N VAL A 11 5.85 10.62 0.77
CA VAL A 11 6.97 10.04 0.00
C VAL A 11 8.06 9.54 0.93
N ALA A 12 8.47 10.33 1.92
CA ALA A 12 9.46 9.92 2.91
C ALA A 12 8.98 8.69 3.70
N GLY A 13 7.70 8.69 4.11
CA GLY A 13 7.09 7.54 4.78
C GLY A 13 7.09 6.28 3.92
N LEU A 14 6.76 6.40 2.63
CA LEU A 14 6.80 5.27 1.69
C LEU A 14 8.22 4.72 1.55
N ILE A 15 9.22 5.59 1.37
CA ILE A 15 10.63 5.18 1.24
C ILE A 15 11.13 4.52 2.53
N LEU A 16 10.85 5.10 3.71
CA LEU A 16 11.18 4.48 4.99
C LEU A 16 10.49 3.11 5.16
N SER A 17 9.24 2.97 4.70
CA SER A 17 8.52 1.70 4.76
C SER A 17 9.13 0.63 3.83
N MET A 18 9.82 1.00 2.76
CA MET A 18 10.59 0.05 1.95
C MET A 18 11.86 -0.39 2.65
N LEU A 19 12.47 0.50 3.44
CA LEU A 19 13.67 0.21 4.24
C LEU A 19 13.40 -0.64 5.49
N SER A 20 12.15 -1.00 5.75
CA SER A 20 11.72 -1.93 6.81
C SER A 20 12.48 -3.26 6.80
N PHE A 21 13.00 -3.66 5.64
CA PHE A 21 13.78 -4.90 5.49
C PHE A 21 15.05 -4.90 6.35
N ILE A 22 15.63 -3.72 6.63
CA ILE A 22 16.84 -3.58 7.45
C ILE A 22 16.48 -3.40 8.93
N HIS A 23 15.47 -2.57 9.22
CA HIS A 23 15.04 -2.27 10.60
C HIS A 23 13.52 -2.18 10.70
N ALA A 24 12.92 -3.09 11.47
CA ALA A 24 11.47 -3.13 11.67
C ALA A 24 10.90 -1.83 12.27
N THR A 25 11.66 -1.17 13.15
CA THR A 25 11.26 0.11 13.78
C THR A 25 11.17 1.25 12.76
N LEU A 26 12.14 1.35 11.84
CA LEU A 26 12.09 2.35 10.76
C LEU A 26 10.88 2.10 9.85
N GLY A 27 10.53 0.83 9.63
CA GLY A 27 9.36 0.46 8.87
C GLY A 27 8.05 0.95 9.46
N LEU A 28 7.89 0.77 10.77
CA LEU A 28 6.73 1.26 11.52
C LEU A 28 6.61 2.77 11.46
N VAL A 29 7.71 3.49 11.69
CA VAL A 29 7.75 4.96 11.57
C VAL A 29 7.40 5.41 10.14
N GLY A 30 7.98 4.76 9.13
CA GLY A 30 7.68 5.02 7.72
C GLY A 30 6.20 4.83 7.39
N LEU A 31 5.60 3.76 7.90
CA LEU A 31 4.19 3.47 7.69
C LEU A 31 3.29 4.53 8.32
N VAL A 32 3.60 4.98 9.54
CA VAL A 32 2.89 6.09 10.21
C VAL A 32 3.03 7.39 9.41
N LEU A 33 4.24 7.74 8.96
CA LEU A 33 4.48 8.94 8.14
C LEU A 33 3.72 8.88 6.81
N TYR A 34 3.71 7.72 6.15
CA TYR A 34 2.97 7.51 4.90
C TYR A 34 1.47 7.77 5.12
N LEU A 35 0.87 7.16 6.15
CA LEU A 35 -0.54 7.38 6.47
C LEU A 35 -0.84 8.83 6.84
N ALA A 36 0.02 9.48 7.63
CA ALA A 36 -0.16 10.88 8.02
C ALA A 36 -0.14 11.83 6.81
N GLY A 37 0.73 11.55 5.83
CA GLY A 37 0.78 12.27 4.55
C GLY A 37 -0.47 12.01 3.71
N MET A 38 -0.88 10.75 3.56
CA MET A 38 -2.10 10.38 2.81
C MET A 38 -3.38 10.92 3.44
N TYR A 39 -3.44 11.04 4.77
CA TYR A 39 -4.55 11.66 5.49
C TYR A 39 -4.71 13.14 5.10
N HIS A 40 -3.62 13.90 5.12
CA HIS A 40 -3.63 15.32 4.74
C HIS A 40 -3.92 15.51 3.25
N ILE A 41 -3.40 14.64 2.39
CA ILE A 41 -3.73 14.63 0.96
C ILE A 41 -5.24 14.38 0.77
N GLY A 42 -5.79 13.37 1.45
CA GLY A 42 -7.22 13.06 1.40
C GLY A 42 -8.11 14.21 1.88
N GLN A 43 -7.68 14.94 2.91
CA GLN A 43 -8.38 16.15 3.36
C GLN A 43 -8.30 17.29 2.33
N HIS A 44 -7.14 17.49 1.70
CA HIS A 44 -6.96 18.57 0.72
C HIS A 44 -7.85 18.38 -0.53
N TYR A 45 -7.99 17.14 -1.00
CA TYR A 45 -8.85 16.82 -2.13
C TYR A 45 -10.30 16.49 -1.74
N ASN A 46 -10.64 16.59 -0.45
CA ASN A 46 -11.96 16.25 0.11
C ASN A 46 -12.42 14.81 -0.26
N LYS A 47 -11.47 13.87 -0.37
CA LYS A 47 -11.71 12.46 -0.70
C LYS A 47 -11.22 11.57 0.42
N ARG A 48 -12.13 11.25 1.36
CA ARG A 48 -11.87 10.30 2.48
C ARG A 48 -11.42 8.91 2.00
N GLU A 49 -11.81 8.54 0.79
CA GLU A 49 -11.43 7.27 0.17
C GLU A 49 -9.93 7.12 -0.05
N VAL A 50 -9.21 8.22 -0.30
CA VAL A 50 -7.75 8.20 -0.48
C VAL A 50 -7.06 7.68 0.79
N PHE A 51 -7.44 8.20 1.94
CA PHE A 51 -6.91 7.72 3.22
C PHE A 51 -7.36 6.29 3.53
N ARG A 52 -8.63 5.97 3.27
CA ARG A 52 -9.17 4.62 3.51
C ARG A 52 -8.45 3.57 2.69
N TYR A 53 -8.26 3.79 1.39
CA TYR A 53 -7.56 2.85 0.52
C TYR A 53 -6.09 2.73 0.88
N ALA A 54 -5.42 3.84 1.20
CA ALA A 54 -4.06 3.81 1.71
C ALA A 54 -3.95 2.94 2.97
N LEU A 55 -4.78 3.21 3.99
CA LEU A 55 -4.78 2.50 5.27
C LEU A 55 -5.07 1.01 5.11
N VAL A 56 -6.10 0.64 4.35
CA VAL A 56 -6.43 -0.77 4.12
C VAL A 56 -5.32 -1.47 3.34
N SER A 57 -4.73 -0.80 2.36
CA SER A 57 -3.67 -1.38 1.53
C SER A 57 -2.33 -1.56 2.26
N THR A 58 -1.98 -0.70 3.21
CA THR A 58 -0.74 -0.82 3.98
C THR A 58 -0.98 -1.50 5.32
N VAL A 59 -1.71 -0.86 6.24
CA VAL A 59 -1.96 -1.42 7.59
C VAL A 59 -2.71 -2.74 7.50
N GLY A 60 -3.77 -2.80 6.68
CA GLY A 60 -4.57 -4.03 6.52
C GLY A 60 -3.75 -5.18 5.95
N PHE A 61 -2.90 -4.90 4.96
CA PHE A 61 -2.01 -5.91 4.39
C PHE A 61 -0.92 -6.37 5.37
N THR A 62 -0.26 -5.44 6.07
CA THR A 62 0.73 -5.78 7.09
C THR A 62 0.11 -6.61 8.22
N ALA A 63 -1.08 -6.24 8.70
CA ALA A 63 -1.82 -7.01 9.70
C ALA A 63 -2.21 -8.40 9.19
N ALA A 64 -2.65 -8.51 7.94
CA ALA A 64 -2.98 -9.78 7.31
C ALA A 64 -1.75 -10.70 7.23
N LEU A 65 -0.58 -10.18 6.83
CA LEU A 65 0.65 -10.97 6.78
C LEU A 65 1.06 -11.49 8.17
N ILE A 66 0.95 -10.66 9.21
CA ILE A 66 1.23 -11.07 10.59
C ILE A 66 0.26 -12.17 11.03
N ALA A 67 -1.05 -12.00 10.77
CA ALA A 67 -2.06 -12.99 11.12
C ALA A 67 -1.83 -14.33 10.39
N ILE A 68 -1.47 -14.28 9.09
CA ILE A 68 -1.13 -15.47 8.30
C ILE A 68 0.13 -16.14 8.84
N ALA A 69 1.19 -15.38 9.14
CA ALA A 69 2.42 -15.94 9.70
C ALA A 69 2.16 -16.65 11.05
N LEU A 70 1.32 -16.07 11.91
CA LEU A 70 0.91 -16.69 13.16
C LEU A 70 0.05 -17.94 12.93
N LEU A 71 -0.91 -17.89 12.00
CA LEU A 71 -1.76 -19.04 11.63
C LEU A 71 -0.93 -20.18 11.05
N VAL A 72 0.06 -19.89 10.21
CA VAL A 72 0.96 -20.90 9.64
C VAL A 72 1.88 -21.47 10.71
N GLY A 73 2.45 -20.63 11.58
CA GLY A 73 3.31 -21.08 12.67
C GLY A 73 2.55 -21.98 13.66
N LEU A 74 1.37 -21.54 14.10
CA LEU A 74 0.51 -22.31 14.99
C LEU A 74 -0.04 -23.56 14.30
N GLY A 75 -0.48 -23.43 13.05
CA GLY A 75 -0.98 -24.55 12.24
C GLY A 75 0.11 -25.58 11.94
N ALA A 76 1.37 -25.16 11.77
CA ALA A 76 2.50 -26.07 11.65
C ALA A 76 2.78 -26.79 12.97
N LEU A 77 2.76 -26.09 14.10
CA LEU A 77 2.91 -26.68 15.45
C LEU A 77 1.81 -27.69 15.79
N LEU A 78 0.56 -27.39 15.47
CA LEU A 78 -0.57 -28.30 15.69
C LEU A 78 -0.56 -29.43 14.65
N GLY A 79 -0.18 -29.12 13.41
CA GLY A 79 -0.08 -30.08 12.31
C GLY A 79 1.01 -31.13 12.53
N THR A 80 2.18 -30.75 13.07
CA THR A 80 3.21 -31.72 13.45
C THR A 80 2.70 -32.69 14.50
N LEU A 81 1.96 -32.19 15.49
CA LEU A 81 1.45 -33.03 16.58
C LEU A 81 0.36 -33.99 16.11
N ALA A 82 -0.50 -33.57 15.18
CA ALA A 82 -1.62 -34.38 14.71
C ALA A 82 -1.26 -35.34 13.55
N ALA A 83 -0.42 -34.90 12.61
CA ALA A 83 -0.18 -35.59 11.35
C ALA A 83 1.32 -35.64 10.96
N GLY A 84 2.21 -35.29 11.87
CA GLY A 84 3.65 -35.27 11.61
C GLY A 84 4.04 -34.29 10.49
N PRO A 85 5.05 -34.61 9.67
CA PRO A 85 5.54 -33.72 8.60
C PRO A 85 4.46 -33.33 7.58
N MET A 86 3.45 -34.18 7.35
CA MET A 86 2.34 -33.86 6.44
C MET A 86 1.47 -32.70 6.93
N GLY A 87 1.29 -32.57 8.25
CA GLY A 87 0.54 -31.46 8.83
C GLY A 87 1.23 -30.10 8.63
N VAL A 88 2.57 -30.08 8.58
CA VAL A 88 3.35 -28.88 8.25
C VAL A 88 3.19 -28.50 6.79
N GLY A 89 3.21 -29.49 5.88
CA GLY A 89 2.97 -29.25 4.45
C GLY A 89 1.61 -28.61 4.20
N ALA A 90 0.57 -29.10 4.89
CA ALA A 90 -0.79 -28.57 4.77
C ALA A 90 -0.91 -27.12 5.31
N SER A 91 -0.28 -26.80 6.45
CA SER A 91 -0.34 -25.45 7.01
C SER A 91 0.42 -24.43 6.18
N ILE A 92 1.58 -24.79 5.63
CA ILE A 92 2.34 -23.95 4.70
C ILE A 92 1.55 -23.71 3.42
N ALA A 93 0.95 -24.76 2.83
CA ALA A 93 0.13 -24.63 1.62
C ALA A 93 -1.07 -23.71 1.84
N ALA A 94 -1.79 -23.88 2.96
CA ALA A 94 -2.90 -23.01 3.34
C ALA A 94 -2.42 -21.56 3.55
N GLY A 95 -1.27 -21.38 4.21
CA GLY A 95 -0.63 -20.08 4.40
C GLY A 95 -0.31 -19.35 3.10
N LEU A 96 0.30 -20.04 2.15
CA LEU A 96 0.63 -19.49 0.84
C LEU A 96 -0.63 -19.10 0.06
N ALA A 97 -1.68 -19.91 0.11
CA ALA A 97 -2.95 -19.57 -0.52
C ALA A 97 -3.58 -18.30 0.09
N LEU A 98 -3.60 -18.19 1.42
CA LEU A 98 -4.09 -16.99 2.12
C LEU A 98 -3.23 -15.76 1.84
N ALA A 99 -1.90 -15.92 1.81
CA ALA A 99 -0.97 -14.84 1.49
C ALA A 99 -1.19 -14.32 0.06
N TYR A 100 -1.42 -15.23 -0.90
CA TYR A 100 -1.74 -14.85 -2.27
C TYR A 100 -3.05 -14.04 -2.36
N ILE A 101 -4.10 -14.46 -1.63
CA ILE A 101 -5.36 -13.71 -1.56
C ILE A 101 -5.13 -12.32 -0.93
N ALA A 102 -4.33 -12.22 0.12
CA ALA A 102 -3.98 -10.94 0.75
C ALA A 102 -3.25 -10.00 -0.22
N ILE A 103 -2.34 -10.52 -1.06
CA ILE A 103 -1.66 -9.75 -2.11
C ILE A 103 -2.64 -9.25 -3.16
N LEU A 104 -3.60 -10.08 -3.59
CA LEU A 104 -4.64 -9.67 -4.54
C LEU A 104 -5.51 -8.53 -3.97
N LEU A 105 -5.90 -8.63 -2.70
CA LEU A 105 -6.64 -7.58 -2.01
C LEU A 105 -5.83 -6.28 -1.91
N MET A 106 -4.56 -6.37 -1.52
CA MET A 106 -3.65 -5.22 -1.49
C MET A 106 -3.55 -4.54 -2.85
N GLY A 107 -3.31 -5.32 -3.92
CA GLY A 107 -3.24 -4.82 -5.29
C GLY A 107 -4.51 -4.11 -5.73
N LYS A 108 -5.69 -4.62 -5.33
CA LYS A 108 -6.98 -3.97 -5.59
C LYS A 108 -7.05 -2.59 -4.93
N TYR A 109 -6.79 -2.51 -3.62
CA TYR A 109 -6.91 -1.24 -2.90
C TYR A 109 -5.89 -0.21 -3.37
N LYS A 110 -4.65 -0.62 -3.69
CA LYS A 110 -3.65 0.28 -4.28
C LYS A 110 -4.01 0.76 -5.68
N ARG A 111 -4.62 -0.09 -6.50
CA ARG A 111 -5.16 0.31 -7.80
C ARG A 111 -6.26 1.36 -7.65
N ASP A 112 -7.18 1.17 -6.72
CA ASP A 112 -8.29 2.10 -6.47
C ASP A 112 -7.78 3.43 -5.89
N LEU A 113 -6.76 3.38 -5.04
CA LEU A 113 -6.03 4.56 -4.57
C LEU A 113 -5.45 5.38 -5.73
N MET A 114 -4.67 4.72 -6.61
CA MET A 114 -4.03 5.40 -7.74
C MET A 114 -5.05 5.96 -8.73
N ARG A 115 -6.15 5.24 -8.99
CA ARG A 115 -7.26 5.73 -9.83
C ARG A 115 -7.94 6.97 -9.24
N THR A 116 -8.08 7.02 -7.92
CA THR A 116 -8.69 8.17 -7.23
C THR A 116 -7.80 9.41 -7.31
N LEU A 117 -6.47 9.21 -7.33
CA LEU A 117 -5.45 10.25 -7.42
C LEU A 117 -5.09 10.65 -8.87
N ALA A 118 -5.36 9.79 -9.86
CA ALA A 118 -5.02 10.03 -11.26
C ALA A 118 -5.50 11.38 -11.83
N PRO A 119 -6.73 11.87 -11.53
CA PRO A 119 -7.18 13.18 -12.04
C PRO A 119 -6.39 14.37 -11.51
N HIS A 120 -5.64 14.20 -10.42
CA HIS A 120 -4.91 15.26 -9.71
C HIS A 120 -3.39 15.09 -9.78
N SER A 121 -2.93 14.06 -10.49
CA SER A 121 -1.51 13.72 -10.67
C SER A 121 -1.16 13.60 -12.15
N SER A 122 0.05 13.14 -12.45
CA SER A 122 0.53 12.90 -13.81
C SER A 122 -0.09 11.65 -14.44
N SER A 123 0.02 11.52 -15.77
CA SER A 123 -0.38 10.34 -16.54
C SER A 123 0.29 9.03 -16.09
N ILE A 124 1.34 9.12 -15.26
CA ILE A 124 2.05 7.99 -14.65
C ILE A 124 1.16 7.25 -13.64
N ALA A 125 0.15 7.92 -13.05
CA ALA A 125 -0.77 7.30 -12.10
C ALA A 125 -1.60 6.15 -12.70
N GLU A 126 -2.00 6.27 -13.97
CA GLU A 126 -2.72 5.21 -14.69
C GLU A 126 -1.83 4.00 -14.97
N TRP A 127 -0.55 4.25 -15.28
CA TRP A 127 0.45 3.20 -15.43
C TRP A 127 0.72 2.49 -14.10
N ALA A 128 0.89 3.23 -13.01
CA ALA A 128 1.05 2.68 -11.66
C ALA A 128 -0.15 1.82 -11.24
N ALA A 129 -1.38 2.28 -11.50
CA ALA A 129 -2.60 1.54 -11.19
C ALA A 129 -2.68 0.21 -11.93
N ARG A 130 -2.31 0.19 -13.22
CA ARG A 130 -2.23 -1.05 -14.02
C ARG A 130 -1.14 -1.97 -13.50
N LEU A 131 0.04 -1.43 -13.20
CA LEU A 131 1.18 -2.21 -12.75
C LEU A 131 0.93 -2.89 -11.41
N TYR A 132 0.22 -2.22 -10.48
CA TYR A 132 -0.22 -2.85 -9.22
C TYR A 132 -1.13 -4.05 -9.44
N TRP A 133 -2.03 -3.98 -10.42
CA TRP A 133 -2.94 -5.07 -10.73
C TRP A 133 -2.22 -6.25 -11.37
N TYR A 134 -1.40 -6.00 -12.40
CA TYR A 134 -0.63 -7.03 -13.06
C TYR A 134 0.41 -7.64 -12.11
N GLY A 135 1.10 -6.82 -11.31
CA GLY A 135 2.06 -7.27 -10.32
C GLY A 135 1.43 -8.16 -9.25
N ALA A 136 0.22 -7.83 -8.77
CA ALA A 136 -0.49 -8.66 -7.79
C ALA A 136 -0.94 -10.00 -8.39
N ILE A 137 -1.41 -10.02 -9.64
CA ILE A 137 -1.79 -11.27 -10.32
C ILE A 137 -0.56 -12.15 -10.56
N LEU A 138 0.54 -11.56 -11.04
CA LEU A 138 1.81 -12.24 -11.29
C LEU A 138 2.62 -12.52 -10.02
N ALA A 139 2.17 -12.13 -8.83
CA ALA A 139 2.93 -12.23 -7.58
C ALA A 139 3.32 -13.66 -7.22
N ILE A 140 2.63 -14.66 -7.78
CA ILE A 140 2.98 -16.07 -7.67
C ILE A 140 4.35 -16.39 -8.31
N LEU A 141 4.74 -15.61 -9.32
CA LEU A 141 6.06 -15.63 -9.94
C LEU A 141 6.92 -14.55 -9.28
N LEU A 142 8.23 -14.80 -9.18
CA LEU A 142 9.20 -13.83 -8.66
C LEU A 142 9.16 -12.49 -9.44
N VAL A 143 8.75 -12.56 -10.71
CA VAL A 143 8.48 -11.42 -11.58
C VAL A 143 7.39 -10.49 -11.01
N GLY A 144 6.30 -11.02 -10.44
CA GLY A 144 5.24 -10.19 -9.88
C GLY A 144 5.68 -9.39 -8.66
N LEU A 145 6.56 -9.95 -7.82
CA LEU A 145 7.15 -9.22 -6.71
C LEU A 145 7.99 -8.03 -7.21
N ALA A 146 8.78 -8.23 -8.26
CA ALA A 146 9.54 -7.16 -8.90
C ALA A 146 8.61 -6.06 -9.47
N LEU A 147 7.48 -6.44 -10.10
CA LEU A 147 6.48 -5.48 -10.58
C LEU A 147 5.84 -4.67 -9.45
N LEU A 148 5.57 -5.27 -8.29
CA LEU A 148 5.03 -4.58 -7.12
C LEU A 148 6.02 -3.56 -6.54
N LEU A 149 7.32 -3.88 -6.55
CA LEU A 149 8.37 -2.95 -6.14
C LEU A 149 8.46 -1.76 -7.09
N ILE A 150 8.44 -2.01 -8.41
CA ILE A 150 8.40 -0.93 -9.41
C ILE A 150 7.15 -0.07 -9.21
N ALA A 151 5.99 -0.69 -8.94
CA ALA A 151 4.76 0.04 -8.68
C ALA A 151 4.84 0.93 -7.42
N GLN A 152 5.55 0.49 -6.36
CA GLN A 152 5.83 1.35 -5.19
C GLN A 152 6.68 2.57 -5.52
N VAL A 153 7.69 2.41 -6.38
CA VAL A 153 8.50 3.56 -6.83
C VAL A 153 7.63 4.54 -7.64
N LEU A 154 6.76 4.02 -8.51
CA LEU A 154 5.82 4.86 -9.26
C LEU A 154 4.82 5.58 -8.33
N GLU A 155 4.34 4.92 -7.27
CA GLU A 155 3.49 5.54 -6.26
C GLU A 155 4.18 6.75 -5.60
N ALA A 156 5.46 6.64 -5.25
CA ALA A 156 6.22 7.78 -4.73
C ALA A 156 6.25 8.96 -5.71
N ILE A 157 6.45 8.70 -7.00
CA ILE A 157 6.46 9.73 -8.06
C ILE A 157 5.07 10.37 -8.23
N VAL A 158 4.01 9.56 -8.20
CA VAL A 158 2.61 10.03 -8.29
C VAL A 158 2.28 10.96 -7.12
N LEU A 159 2.72 10.62 -5.92
CA LEU A 159 2.54 11.43 -4.72
C LEU A 159 3.35 12.73 -4.77
N ALA A 160 4.60 12.66 -5.24
CA ALA A 160 5.44 13.84 -5.42
C ALA A 160 4.88 14.82 -6.47
N THR A 161 4.21 14.30 -7.52
CA THR A 161 3.67 15.10 -8.64
C THR A 161 2.24 15.62 -8.43
N LEU A 162 1.63 15.41 -7.25
CA LEU A 162 0.30 15.93 -6.93
C LEU A 162 0.23 17.45 -7.08
N ARG A 163 -0.79 17.97 -7.76
CA ARG A 163 -0.95 19.41 -8.00
C ARG A 163 -1.93 20.04 -7.00
N PRO A 164 -1.61 21.19 -6.38
CA PRO A 164 -2.59 21.91 -5.56
C PRO A 164 -3.87 22.17 -6.35
N THR A 165 -5.04 21.89 -5.76
CA THR A 165 -6.29 22.39 -6.32
C THR A 165 -6.19 23.91 -6.39
N ARG A 166 -6.37 24.47 -7.59
CA ARG A 166 -6.48 25.93 -7.74
C ARG A 166 -7.68 26.37 -6.90
N THR A 167 -7.43 27.08 -5.81
CA THR A 167 -8.46 27.94 -5.22
C THR A 167 -9.00 28.80 -6.37
N PRO A 168 -10.32 28.88 -6.60
CA PRO A 168 -10.86 29.83 -7.55
C PRO A 168 -10.34 31.21 -7.16
N ALA A 169 -9.50 31.80 -8.01
CA ALA A 169 -9.16 33.20 -7.90
C ALA A 169 -10.45 33.99 -8.17
N GLY A 170 -10.88 34.81 -7.22
CA GLY A 170 -11.93 35.81 -7.45
C GLY A 170 -13.25 35.55 -6.73
N SER A 171 -13.31 35.95 -5.47
CA SER A 171 -14.38 36.87 -5.04
C SER A 171 -13.75 38.16 -4.50
N SER A 172 -12.79 38.70 -5.27
CA SER A 172 -12.51 40.14 -5.25
C SER A 172 -13.49 40.78 -6.23
N GLY A 173 -14.61 41.25 -5.71
CA GLY A 173 -15.63 41.96 -6.47
C GLY A 173 -16.75 42.41 -5.52
N THR A 174 -16.56 43.57 -4.90
CA THR A 174 -17.44 44.75 -5.05
C THR A 174 -18.87 44.52 -4.57
N LEU A 175 -19.21 45.07 -3.41
CA LEU A 175 -19.89 46.36 -3.28
C LEU A 175 -19.64 46.94 -1.88
#